data_AF-A0A518D852-F1
#
_entry.id   AF-A0A518D852-F1
#
_cell.length_a   1.000
_cell.length_b   1.000
_cell.length_c   1.000
_cell.angle_alpha   90.00
_cell.angle_beta   90.00
_cell.angle_gamma   90.00
#
_symmetry.space_group_name_H-M   'P 1'
#
loop_
_entity.id
_entity.type
_entity.pdbx_description
1 polymer ?
#
loop_
_entity_poly.entity_id
_entity_poly.type
_entity_poly.pdbx_seq_one_letter_code
_entity_poly.pdbx_strand_id
1 'polypeptide(L)'
;MPKFNVTVPHTLSKEEALERLKRFSDLIGNRYAGQVKDISQSWDGDKLNFGFTTFGFKIGGVVESTDSGVSVAGDLPMMAAPFKGKVESSIQEELAKLLRA
;
A
#
# COMPACT_ATOMS: atom_id res chain seq x y z
N MET A 1 2.97 -8.05 -16.83
CA MET A 1 2.15 -8.03 -15.59
C MET A 1 1.50 -6.66 -15.52
N PRO A 2 0.18 -6.55 -15.31
CA PRO A 2 -0.47 -5.26 -15.12
C PRO A 2 0.11 -4.57 -13.89
N LYS A 3 0.56 -3.33 -14.07
CA LYS A 3 0.98 -2.45 -13.00
C LYS A 3 -0.17 -1.57 -12.56
N PHE A 4 -0.21 -1.28 -11.27
CA PHE A 4 -1.06 -0.25 -10.70
C PHE A 4 -0.21 0.83 -10.06
N ASN A 5 -0.67 2.07 -10.13
CA ASN A 5 -0.01 3.20 -9.50
C ASN A 5 -1.08 4.14 -8.94
N VAL A 6 -1.00 4.41 -7.65
CA VAL A 6 -1.92 5.28 -6.92
C VAL A 6 -1.11 6.34 -6.21
N THR A 7 -1.48 7.61 -6.36
CA THR A 7 -0.83 8.71 -5.64
C THR A 7 -1.89 9.49 -4.87
N VAL A 8 -1.69 9.63 -3.56
CA VAL A 8 -2.58 10.37 -2.67
C VAL A 8 -1.82 11.59 -2.14
N PRO A 9 -2.21 12.82 -2.55
CA PRO A 9 -1.58 14.04 -2.05
C PRO A 9 -1.95 14.29 -0.59
N HIS A 10 -1.05 14.89 0.18
CA HIS A 10 -1.29 15.34 1.55
C HIS A 10 -0.59 16.66 1.86
N THR A 11 -1.01 17.32 2.93
CA THR A 11 -0.40 18.56 3.44
C THR A 11 0.46 18.32 4.69
N LEU A 12 0.65 17.06 5.08
CA LEU A 12 1.47 16.67 6.23
C LEU A 12 2.96 16.76 5.89
N SER A 13 3.79 17.01 6.91
CA SER A 13 5.24 16.89 6.78
C SER A 13 5.67 15.45 6.48
N LYS A 14 6.78 15.26 5.75
CA LYS A 14 7.33 13.93 5.43
C LYS A 14 7.44 12.99 6.65
N GLU A 15 7.90 13.51 7.78
CA GLU A 15 8.06 12.72 9.02
C GLU A 15 6.72 12.21 9.57
N GLU A 16 5.70 13.08 9.60
CA GLU A 16 4.38 12.70 10.11
C GLU A 16 3.69 11.71 9.16
N ALA A 17 3.80 11.91 7.85
CA ALA A 17 3.31 10.96 6.85
C ALA A 17 4.00 9.59 7.00
N LEU A 18 5.31 9.57 7.20
CA LEU A 18 6.08 8.34 7.40
C LEU A 18 5.69 7.61 8.69
N GLU A 19 5.53 8.32 9.81
CA GLU A 19 5.08 7.72 11.07
C GLU A 19 3.67 7.13 10.94
N ARG A 20 2.75 7.84 10.29
CA ARG A 20 1.40 7.34 10.02
C ARG A 20 1.43 6.09 9.14
N LEU A 21 2.25 6.09 8.08
CA LEU A 21 2.41 4.93 7.22
C LEU A 21 3.02 3.72 7.94
N LYS A 22 4.01 3.92 8.82
CA LYS A 22 4.59 2.84 9.64
C LYS A 22 3.55 2.22 10.57
N ARG A 23 2.75 3.04 11.24
CA ARG A 23 1.64 2.54 12.07
C ARG A 23 0.60 1.82 11.21
N PHE A 24 0.28 2.36 10.04
CA PHE A 24 -0.67 1.75 9.12
C PHE A 24 -0.18 0.41 8.58
N SER A 25 1.11 0.26 8.24
CA SER A 25 1.66 -1.01 7.76
C SER A 25 1.55 -2.11 8.81
N ASP A 26 1.82 -1.78 10.07
CA ASP A 26 1.69 -2.68 11.21
C ASP A 26 0.21 -3.11 11.42
N LEU A 27 -0.71 -2.13 11.36
CA LEU A 27 -2.15 -2.38 11.43
C LEU A 27 -2.66 -3.23 10.27
N ILE A 28 -2.19 -3.01 9.04
CA ILE A 28 -2.55 -3.79 7.85
C ILE A 28 -2.09 -5.24 8.01
N GLY A 29 -0.85 -5.42 8.46
CA GLY A 29 -0.30 -6.76 8.74
C GLY A 29 -1.22 -7.54 9.68
N ASN A 30 -1.67 -6.90 10.77
CA ASN A 30 -2.55 -7.52 11.75
C ASN A 30 -4.01 -7.68 11.27
N ARG A 31 -4.60 -6.63 10.67
CA ARG A 31 -6.00 -6.60 10.20
C ARG A 31 -6.25 -7.61 9.08
N TYR A 32 -5.28 -7.78 8.20
CA TYR A 32 -5.39 -8.67 7.05
C TYR A 32 -4.70 -10.01 7.26
N ALA A 33 -4.04 -10.27 8.41
CA ALA A 33 -3.44 -11.57 8.73
C ALA A 33 -4.40 -12.76 8.57
N GLY A 34 -5.71 -12.55 8.77
CA GLY A 34 -6.73 -13.59 8.57
C GLY A 34 -7.22 -13.74 7.12
N GLN A 35 -6.96 -12.76 6.24
CA GLN A 35 -7.45 -12.71 4.86
C GLN A 35 -6.35 -12.88 3.81
N VAL A 36 -5.10 -12.59 4.16
CA VAL A 36 -3.93 -12.71 3.30
C VAL A 36 -2.84 -13.54 3.98
N LYS A 37 -2.08 -14.29 3.19
CA LYS A 37 -0.96 -15.15 3.62
C LYS A 37 0.37 -14.55 3.17
N ASP A 38 1.47 -15.05 3.72
CA ASP A 38 2.83 -14.67 3.29
C ASP A 38 3.05 -13.15 3.29
N ILE A 39 2.57 -12.48 4.33
CA ILE A 39 2.76 -11.03 4.49
C ILE A 39 4.26 -10.78 4.69
N SER A 40 4.82 -9.99 3.79
CA SER A 40 6.19 -9.48 3.86
C SER A 40 6.13 -7.97 3.82
N GLN A 41 6.77 -7.33 4.79
CA GLN A 41 6.90 -5.88 4.88
C GLN A 41 8.35 -5.55 5.18
N SER A 42 8.94 -4.66 4.40
CA SER A 42 10.31 -4.22 4.59
C SER A 42 10.41 -2.73 4.32
N TRP A 43 10.81 -2.00 5.35
CA TRP A 43 11.04 -0.56 5.29
C TRP A 43 12.47 -0.28 4.82
N ASP A 44 12.60 0.56 3.81
CA ASP A 44 13.85 1.10 3.27
C ASP A 44 13.75 2.64 3.30
N GLY A 45 14.14 3.23 4.43
CA GLY A 45 14.02 4.67 4.67
C GLY A 45 12.57 5.16 4.65
N ASP A 46 12.19 5.87 3.58
CA ASP A 46 10.84 6.40 3.32
C ASP A 46 9.99 5.51 2.40
N LYS A 47 10.50 4.34 2.03
CA LYS A 47 9.82 3.36 1.19
C LYS A 47 9.44 2.13 2.01
N LEU A 48 8.24 1.61 1.77
CA LEU A 48 7.76 0.35 2.30
C LEU A 48 7.56 -0.62 1.13
N ASN A 49 8.39 -1.65 1.08
CA ASN A 49 8.16 -2.80 0.23
C ASN A 49 7.18 -3.73 0.93
N PHE A 50 6.08 -4.06 0.26
CA PHE A 50 5.08 -4.99 0.77
C PHE A 50 4.84 -6.13 -0.22
N GLY A 51 4.49 -7.28 0.32
CA GLY A 51 4.07 -8.44 -0.44
C GLY A 51 3.10 -9.29 0.37
N PHE A 52 2.10 -9.86 -0.28
CA PHE A 52 1.17 -10.78 0.35
C PHE A 52 0.51 -11.67 -0.69
N THR A 53 -0.02 -12.80 -0.25
CA THR A 53 -0.78 -13.75 -1.07
C THR A 53 -2.24 -13.70 -0.66
N THR A 54 -3.14 -13.37 -1.58
CA THR A 54 -4.60 -13.36 -1.34
C THR A 54 -5.32 -14.11 -2.44
N PHE A 55 -6.34 -14.91 -2.10
CA PHE A 55 -7.07 -15.74 -3.07
C PHE A 55 -6.16 -16.57 -4.01
N GLY A 56 -4.96 -16.95 -3.56
CA GLY A 56 -3.96 -17.67 -4.38
C GLY A 56 -3.10 -16.79 -5.32
N PHE A 57 -3.31 -15.47 -5.31
CA PHE A 57 -2.53 -14.50 -6.08
C PHE A 57 -1.51 -13.79 -5.19
N LYS A 58 -0.24 -13.81 -5.61
CA LYS A 58 0.82 -13.00 -4.98
C LYS A 58 0.71 -11.57 -5.50
N ILE A 59 0.52 -10.64 -4.58
CA ILE A 59 0.47 -9.21 -4.83
C ILE A 59 1.67 -8.59 -4.12
N GLY A 60 2.38 -7.71 -4.80
CA GLY A 60 3.51 -7.00 -4.23
C GLY A 60 3.65 -5.60 -4.81
N GLY A 61 4.21 -4.72 -4.02
CA GLY A 61 4.43 -3.34 -4.41
C GLY A 61 5.31 -2.59 -3.44
N VAL A 62 5.49 -1.32 -3.74
CA VAL A 62 6.22 -0.34 -2.95
C VAL A 62 5.30 0.83 -2.67
N VAL A 63 5.29 1.26 -1.41
CA VAL A 63 4.71 2.52 -0.96
C VAL A 63 5.86 3.48 -0.71
N GLU A 64 5.78 4.70 -1.19
CA GLU A 64 6.79 5.75 -1.00
C GLU A 64 6.13 6.97 -0.37
N SER A 65 6.71 7.43 0.75
CA SER A 65 6.28 8.65 1.42
C SER A 65 7.11 9.83 0.93
N THR A 66 6.47 10.77 0.24
CA THR A 66 7.09 12.02 -0.19
C THR A 66 6.58 13.19 0.66
N ASP A 67 7.17 14.38 0.48
CA ASP A 67 6.74 15.58 1.21
C ASP A 67 5.37 16.10 0.76
N SER A 68 4.96 15.78 -0.47
CA SER A 68 3.71 16.28 -1.08
C SER A 68 2.63 15.21 -1.22
N GLY A 69 2.91 13.97 -0.82
CA GLY A 69 2.00 12.85 -1.04
C GLY A 69 2.61 11.48 -0.79
N VAL A 70 1.76 10.46 -0.79
CA VAL A 70 2.17 9.06 -0.76
C VAL A 70 1.88 8.42 -2.11
N SER A 71 2.87 7.75 -2.68
CA SER A 71 2.73 6.99 -3.92
C SER A 71 2.79 5.50 -3.65
N VAL A 72 1.96 4.72 -4.34
CA VAL A 72 1.94 3.25 -4.28
C VAL A 72 2.02 2.70 -5.68
N ALA A 73 3.05 1.90 -5.93
CA ALA A 73 3.23 1.20 -7.19
C ALA A 73 3.37 -0.30 -6.93
N GLY A 74 2.70 -1.12 -7.73
CA GLY A 74 2.80 -2.57 -7.59
C GLY A 74 2.44 -3.33 -8.85
N ASP A 75 2.76 -4.62 -8.81
CA ASP A 75 2.49 -5.55 -9.89
C ASP A 75 1.39 -6.52 -9.47
N LEU A 76 0.43 -6.71 -10.36
CA LEU A 76 -0.63 -7.70 -10.22
C LEU A 76 -0.42 -8.83 -11.24
N PRO A 77 -0.71 -10.09 -10.87
CA PRO A 77 -0.80 -11.18 -11.85
C PRO A 77 -1.84 -10.86 -12.93
N MET A 78 -1.64 -11.33 -14.16
CA MET A 78 -2.60 -11.10 -15.26
C MET A 78 -4.02 -11.58 -14.92
N MET A 79 -4.14 -12.69 -14.17
CA MET A 79 -5.43 -13.21 -13.69
C MET A 79 -6.15 -12.27 -12.70
N ALA A 80 -5.41 -11.38 -12.02
CA ALA A 80 -5.97 -10.38 -11.10
C ALA A 80 -6.30 -9.05 -11.78
N ALA A 81 -6.09 -8.91 -13.10
CA ALA A 81 -6.40 -7.71 -13.87
C ALA A 81 -7.82 -7.14 -13.66
N PRO A 82 -8.92 -7.93 -13.60
CA PRO A 82 -10.26 -7.36 -13.35
C PRO A 82 -10.40 -6.74 -11.95
N PHE A 83 -9.55 -7.13 -10.99
CA PHE A 83 -9.53 -6.56 -9.64
C PHE A 83 -8.63 -5.34 -9.51
N LYS A 84 -7.83 -5.01 -10.54
CA LYS A 84 -6.88 -3.89 -10.52
C LYS A 84 -7.54 -2.60 -10.01
N GLY A 85 -8.64 -2.17 -10.64
CA GLY A 85 -9.33 -0.95 -10.26
C GLY A 85 -9.84 -0.98 -8.81
N LYS A 86 -10.33 -2.13 -8.36
CA LYS A 86 -10.79 -2.29 -6.96
C LYS A 86 -9.65 -2.22 -5.96
N VAL A 87 -8.48 -2.80 -6.30
CA VAL A 87 -7.26 -2.70 -5.49
C VAL A 87 -6.77 -1.26 -5.43
N GLU A 88 -6.69 -0.58 -6.59
CA GLU A 88 -6.33 0.84 -6.68
C GLU A 88 -7.23 1.71 -5.82
N SER A 89 -8.56 1.58 -5.96
CA SER A 89 -9.53 2.33 -5.16
C SER A 89 -9.41 2.02 -3.66
N SER A 90 -9.29 0.74 -3.27
CA SER A 90 -9.17 0.37 -1.86
C SER A 90 -7.90 0.97 -1.23
N ILE A 91 -6.77 0.93 -1.93
CA ILE A 91 -5.51 1.52 -1.48
C ILE A 91 -5.65 3.03 -1.37
N GLN A 92 -6.22 3.67 -2.39
CA GLN A 92 -6.45 5.12 -2.40
C GLN A 92 -7.32 5.55 -1.23
N GLU A 93 -8.42 4.84 -0.96
CA GLU A 93 -9.33 5.16 0.14
C GLU A 93 -8.68 5.01 1.51
N GLU A 94 -7.93 3.93 1.75
CA GLU A 94 -7.26 3.73 3.03
C GLU A 94 -6.14 4.76 3.26
N LEU A 95 -5.36 5.09 2.22
CA LEU A 95 -4.36 6.14 2.29
C LEU A 95 -4.99 7.52 2.48
N ALA A 96 -6.07 7.84 1.78
CA ALA A 96 -6.78 9.09 1.96
C ALA A 96 -7.33 9.23 3.39
N LYS A 97 -7.82 8.14 3.98
CA LYS A 97 -8.24 8.13 5.40
C LYS A 97 -7.05 8.34 6.34
N LEU A 98 -5.92 7.69 6.08
CA LEU A 98 -4.71 7.80 6.89
C LEU A 98 -4.09 9.22 6.86
N LEU A 99 -4.08 9.82 5.68
CA LEU A 99 -3.46 11.12 5.40
C LEU A 99 -4.40 12.30 5.64
N ARG A 100 -5.66 12.03 6.01
CA ARG A 100 -6.58 13.07 6.45
C ARG A 100 -6.07 13.66 7.76
N ALA A 101 -5.96 15.00 7.80
CA ALA A 101 -5.61 15.75 8.99
C ALA A 101 -6.75 15.72 10.03
#